data_AF-A0ABD0PX91-F1
#
_entry.id   AF-A0ABD0PX91-F1
#
_cell.length_a   1.000
_cell.length_b   1.000
_cell.length_c   1.000
_cell.angle_alpha   90.00
_cell.angle_beta   90.00
_cell.angle_gamma   90.00
#
_symmetry.space_group_name_H-M   'P 1'
#
loop_
_entity.id
_entity.type
_entity.pdbx_description
1 polymer ?
#
loop_
_entity_poly.entity_id
_entity_poly.type
_entity_poly.pdbx_seq_one_letter_code
_entity_poly.pdbx_strand_id
1 'polypeptide(L)'
;IPINSRDEKGFDILLHLNLAKKAKKTQGSFYGSKAYQVTSRVDLSESTRMLFPGGLPPSYVFVATLKYKGSVVMEEWDLWRIQTKDEKPQMAVTLNGLDRTVMFTTTTNSTPSGTQTVVFTKPPAK
;
A
#
# COMPACT_ATOMS: atom_id res chain seq x y z
N ILE A 1 -0.32 -24.56 -12.41
CA ILE A 1 -1.04 -23.49 -13.16
C ILE A 1 0.02 -22.67 -13.87
N PRO A 2 0.09 -22.64 -15.21
CA PRO A 2 1.12 -21.87 -15.89
C PRO A 2 0.79 -20.38 -15.79
N ILE A 3 1.71 -19.60 -15.22
CA ILE A 3 1.61 -18.15 -15.17
C ILE A 3 2.20 -17.66 -16.50
N ASN A 4 1.36 -17.08 -17.35
CA ASN A 4 1.76 -16.59 -18.66
C ASN A 4 2.58 -15.30 -18.47
N SER A 5 3.90 -15.44 -18.42
CA SER A 5 4.89 -14.43 -18.03
C SER A 5 5.15 -13.33 -19.08
N ARG A 6 4.22 -13.10 -20.02
CA ARG A 6 4.37 -12.12 -21.12
C ARG A 6 3.35 -10.99 -21.15
N ASP A 7 2.33 -10.99 -20.28
CA ASP A 7 1.29 -9.95 -20.21
C ASP A 7 1.17 -9.36 -18.78
N GLU A 8 2.28 -9.04 -18.10
CA GLU A 8 2.21 -8.34 -16.81
C GLU A 8 1.74 -6.89 -17.01
N LYS A 9 0.42 -6.72 -17.20
CA LYS A 9 -0.27 -5.44 -17.10
C LYS A 9 -0.23 -5.04 -15.63
N GLY A 10 0.62 -4.08 -15.28
CA GLY A 10 0.70 -3.55 -13.92
C GLY A 10 -0.68 -3.12 -13.39
N PHE A 11 -0.86 -3.23 -12.08
CA PHE A 11 -2.11 -2.84 -11.43
C PHE A 11 -2.01 -1.40 -10.93
N ASP A 12 -2.69 -0.46 -11.59
CA ASP A 12 -2.79 0.93 -11.12
C ASP A 12 -3.89 1.05 -10.06
N ILE A 13 -3.48 1.16 -8.79
CA ILE A 13 -4.39 1.31 -7.64
C ILE A 13 -5.25 2.58 -7.77
N LEU A 14 -4.71 3.69 -8.28
CA LEU A 14 -5.45 4.95 -8.38
C LEU A 14 -6.64 4.81 -9.34
N LEU A 15 -6.43 4.06 -10.42
CA LEU A 15 -7.46 3.73 -11.40
C LEU A 15 -8.50 2.75 -10.85
N HIS A 16 -8.05 1.60 -10.31
CA HIS A 16 -8.95 0.51 -9.93
C HIS A 16 -9.78 0.82 -8.67
N LEU A 17 -9.27 1.63 -7.74
CA LEU A 17 -10.04 2.13 -6.60
C LEU A 17 -10.86 3.39 -6.94
N ASN A 18 -10.77 3.86 -8.19
CA ASN A 18 -11.49 5.01 -8.71
C ASN A 18 -11.29 6.30 -7.88
N LEU A 19 -10.04 6.59 -7.51
CA LEU A 19 -9.70 7.75 -6.67
C LEU A 19 -10.16 9.08 -7.29
N ALA A 20 -10.31 9.13 -8.60
CA ALA A 20 -10.87 10.28 -9.31
C ALA A 20 -12.29 10.65 -8.87
N LYS A 21 -13.09 9.68 -8.40
CA LYS A 21 -14.45 9.92 -7.89
C LYS A 21 -14.49 10.08 -6.37
N LYS A 22 -13.52 9.50 -5.66
CA LYS A 22 -13.52 9.43 -4.19
C LYS A 22 -12.71 10.55 -3.51
N ALA A 23 -11.68 11.06 -4.18
CA ALA A 23 -10.70 11.96 -3.59
C ALA A 23 -10.50 13.24 -4.42
N LYS A 24 -10.08 14.31 -3.75
CA LYS A 24 -9.79 15.59 -4.43
C LYS A 24 -8.55 15.46 -5.31
N LYS A 25 -8.72 15.68 -6.61
CA LYS A 25 -7.61 15.73 -7.57
C LYS A 25 -6.72 16.95 -7.33
N THR A 26 -5.41 16.78 -7.43
CA THR A 26 -4.39 17.82 -7.26
C THR A 26 -3.20 17.60 -8.21
N GLN A 27 -2.25 18.53 -8.22
CA GLN A 27 -1.01 18.45 -9.00
C GLN A 27 -0.06 17.42 -8.39
N GLY A 28 0.46 16.51 -9.22
CA GLY A 28 1.48 15.54 -8.82
C GLY A 28 2.90 16.10 -8.81
N SER A 29 3.90 15.22 -8.84
CA SER A 29 5.32 15.57 -8.68
C SER A 29 5.91 16.37 -9.85
N PHE A 30 5.35 16.24 -11.06
CA PHE A 30 5.77 17.00 -12.25
C PHE A 30 4.56 17.63 -12.95
N TYR A 31 4.78 18.68 -13.74
CA TYR A 31 3.71 19.41 -14.43
C TYR A 31 2.85 18.47 -15.29
N GLY A 32 1.52 18.61 -15.20
CA GLY A 32 0.57 17.74 -15.90
C GLY A 32 0.29 16.38 -15.25
N SER A 33 1.10 15.91 -14.28
CA SER A 33 0.80 14.70 -13.52
C SER A 33 -0.37 14.90 -12.55
N LYS A 34 -1.21 13.88 -12.40
CA LYS A 34 -2.37 13.87 -11.50
C LYS A 34 -1.98 13.18 -10.20
N ALA A 35 -2.34 13.80 -9.07
CA ALA A 35 -2.32 13.17 -7.76
C ALA A 35 -3.68 13.32 -7.09
N TYR A 36 -3.90 12.59 -6.00
CA TYR A 36 -5.14 12.60 -5.25
C TYR A 36 -4.85 12.87 -3.78
N GLN A 37 -5.52 13.86 -3.21
CA GLN A 37 -5.41 14.17 -1.79
C GLN A 37 -6.25 13.16 -0.99
N VAL A 38 -5.58 12.31 -0.23
CA VAL A 38 -6.19 11.33 0.68
C VAL A 38 -6.29 11.93 2.08
N THR A 39 -7.43 11.70 2.75
CA THR A 39 -7.67 12.13 4.14
C THR A 39 -8.43 11.02 4.86
N SER A 40 -8.42 11.01 6.18
CA SER A 40 -9.18 10.06 7.00
C SER A 40 -10.70 10.10 6.80
N ARG A 41 -11.22 11.10 6.08
CA ARG A 41 -12.66 11.26 5.78
C ARG A 41 -13.12 10.48 4.55
N VAL A 42 -12.21 9.90 3.78
CA VAL A 42 -12.53 9.20 2.53
C VAL A 42 -12.24 7.72 2.70
N ASP A 43 -13.26 6.89 2.57
CA ASP A 43 -13.08 5.44 2.50
C ASP A 43 -12.62 5.02 1.10
N LEU A 44 -11.42 4.43 1.04
CA LEU A 44 -10.79 3.92 -0.18
C LEU A 44 -10.75 2.39 -0.19
N SER A 45 -11.43 1.73 0.75
CA SER A 45 -11.49 0.28 0.86
C SER A 45 -12.23 -0.33 -0.33
N GLU A 46 -11.74 -1.48 -0.80
CA GLU A 46 -12.36 -2.27 -1.86
C GLU A 46 -12.24 -3.75 -1.52
N SER A 47 -13.14 -4.56 -2.07
CA SER A 47 -13.09 -6.01 -1.90
C SER A 47 -11.87 -6.59 -2.61
N THR A 48 -10.94 -7.19 -1.86
CA THR A 48 -9.76 -7.85 -2.44
C THR A 48 -10.14 -8.89 -3.48
N ARG A 49 -11.26 -9.62 -3.29
CA ARG A 49 -11.75 -10.61 -4.26
C ARG A 49 -12.23 -9.98 -5.58
N MET A 50 -12.71 -8.74 -5.54
CA MET A 50 -13.11 -8.01 -6.74
C MET A 50 -11.90 -7.55 -7.55
N LEU A 51 -10.81 -7.15 -6.88
CA LEU A 51 -9.58 -6.67 -7.53
C LEU A 51 -8.63 -7.80 -7.93
N PHE A 52 -8.53 -8.82 -7.07
CA PHE A 52 -7.62 -9.95 -7.19
C PHE A 52 -8.38 -11.26 -6.88
N PRO A 53 -9.25 -11.73 -7.78
CA PRO A 53 -10.09 -12.91 -7.54
C PRO A 53 -9.29 -14.20 -7.32
N GLY A 54 -8.09 -14.29 -7.90
CA GLY A 54 -7.13 -15.39 -7.68
C GLY A 54 -6.15 -15.15 -6.52
N GLY A 55 -6.33 -14.06 -5.76
CA GLY A 55 -5.34 -13.57 -4.81
C GLY A 55 -4.22 -12.76 -5.48
N LEU A 56 -3.31 -12.25 -4.65
CA LEU A 56 -2.14 -11.56 -5.14
C LEU A 56 -1.12 -12.57 -5.70
N PRO A 57 -0.34 -12.16 -6.72
CA PRO A 57 0.70 -13.02 -7.26
C PRO A 57 1.77 -13.32 -6.19
N PRO A 58 2.46 -14.48 -6.29
CA PRO A 58 3.48 -14.89 -5.32
C PRO A 58 4.72 -13.96 -5.31
N SER A 59 4.90 -13.14 -6.34
CA SER A 59 5.94 -12.11 -6.42
C SER A 59 5.40 -10.92 -7.21
N TYR A 60 5.72 -9.71 -6.76
CA TYR A 60 5.30 -8.47 -7.39
C TYR A 60 6.22 -7.32 -6.97
N VAL A 61 6.09 -6.20 -7.67
CA VAL A 61 6.72 -4.92 -7.29
C VAL A 61 5.63 -3.95 -6.86
N PHE A 62 5.76 -3.37 -5.67
CA PHE A 62 4.90 -2.29 -5.20
C PHE A 62 5.62 -0.95 -5.35
N VAL A 63 5.04 -0.04 -6.11
CA VAL A 63 5.60 1.30 -6.37
C VAL A 63 4.59 2.36 -5.98
N ALA A 64 5.00 3.33 -5.17
CA ALA A 64 4.19 4.47 -4.78
C ALA A 64 5.00 5.77 -4.77
N THR A 65 4.40 6.86 -5.21
CA THR A 65 4.95 8.22 -5.08
C THR A 65 4.06 9.01 -4.13
N LEU A 66 4.64 9.52 -3.04
CA LEU A 66 3.88 10.07 -1.93
C LEU A 66 4.39 11.46 -1.56
N LYS A 67 3.47 12.28 -1.05
CA LYS A 67 3.77 13.55 -0.41
C LYS A 67 2.87 13.70 0.80
N TYR A 68 3.46 13.56 1.99
CA TYR A 68 2.78 13.79 3.26
C TYR A 68 3.28 15.09 3.89
N LYS A 69 2.42 15.72 4.70
CA LYS A 69 2.65 16.99 5.40
C LYS A 69 1.91 16.96 6.74
N GLY A 70 2.28 17.85 7.65
CA GLY A 70 1.60 17.96 8.95
C GLY A 70 1.96 16.82 9.89
N SER A 71 1.03 16.44 10.76
CA SER A 71 1.27 15.44 11.82
C SER A 71 1.63 14.05 11.28
N VAL A 72 1.05 13.66 10.13
CA VAL A 72 1.28 12.38 9.44
C VAL A 72 2.77 12.12 9.12
N VAL A 73 3.61 13.17 9.09
CA VAL A 73 5.07 13.04 8.90
C VAL A 73 5.73 12.31 10.07
N MET A 74 5.13 12.30 11.26
CA MET A 74 5.66 11.69 12.49
C MET A 74 4.82 10.51 12.98
N GLU A 75 3.72 10.21 12.31
CA GLU A 75 2.82 9.12 12.69
C GLU A 75 3.25 7.78 12.07
N GLU A 76 2.74 6.69 12.62
CA GLU A 76 2.77 5.36 12.01
C GLU A 76 1.42 5.08 11.34
N TRP A 77 1.45 4.76 10.04
CA TRP A 77 0.22 4.52 9.27
C TRP A 77 0.46 3.59 8.08
N ASP A 78 -0.58 2.83 7.74
CA ASP A 78 -0.57 1.96 6.58
C ASP A 78 -0.80 2.76 5.30
N LEU A 79 0.20 2.77 4.43
CA LEU A 79 0.05 3.30 3.08
C LEU A 79 -0.93 2.45 2.26
N TRP A 80 -0.83 1.14 2.44
CA TRP A 80 -1.67 0.16 1.78
C TRP A 80 -1.75 -1.09 2.66
N ARG A 81 -2.93 -1.69 2.74
CA ARG A 81 -3.14 -2.92 3.51
C ARG A 81 -4.22 -3.81 2.90
N ILE A 82 -4.12 -5.09 3.19
CA ILE A 82 -5.16 -6.09 3.04
C ILE A 82 -5.42 -6.68 4.42
N GLN A 83 -6.68 -6.74 4.80
CA GLN A 83 -7.14 -7.33 6.05
C GLN A 83 -8.37 -8.21 5.80
N THR A 84 -8.63 -9.14 6.71
CA THR A 84 -9.88 -9.90 6.71
C THR A 84 -11.06 -9.00 7.09
N LYS A 85 -12.28 -9.51 6.94
CA LYS A 85 -13.49 -8.80 7.40
C LYS A 85 -13.47 -8.51 8.90
N ASP A 86 -12.79 -9.35 9.67
CA ASP A 86 -12.61 -9.19 11.12
C ASP A 86 -11.34 -8.38 11.46
N GLU A 87 -10.87 -7.57 10.50
CA GLU A 87 -9.72 -6.66 10.62
C GLU A 87 -8.38 -7.32 10.94
N LYS A 88 -8.27 -8.65 10.73
CA LYS A 88 -6.98 -9.34 10.89
C LYS A 88 -6.06 -8.98 9.73
N PRO A 89 -4.83 -8.49 9.98
CA PRO A 89 -3.92 -8.10 8.92
C PRO A 89 -3.51 -9.32 8.09
N GLN A 90 -3.55 -9.17 6.77
CA GLN A 90 -3.00 -10.15 5.83
C GLN A 90 -1.73 -9.65 5.17
N MET A 91 -1.69 -8.35 4.85
CA MET A 91 -0.52 -7.70 4.28
C MET A 91 -0.58 -6.20 4.50
N ALA A 92 0.56 -5.54 4.73
CA ALA A 92 0.62 -4.09 4.83
C ALA A 92 1.97 -3.54 4.40
N VAL A 93 1.94 -2.34 3.82
CA VAL A 93 3.09 -1.44 3.72
C VAL A 93 2.84 -0.29 4.68
N THR A 94 3.61 -0.24 5.75
CA THR A 94 3.45 0.74 6.83
C THR A 94 4.62 1.73 6.78
N LEU A 95 4.32 3.01 6.96
CA LEU A 95 5.31 4.08 7.09
C LEU A 95 5.29 4.54 8.55
N ASN A 96 6.45 4.55 9.20
CA ASN A 96 6.61 5.14 10.52
C ASN A 96 7.53 6.36 10.40
N GLY A 97 6.94 7.53 10.60
CA GLY A 97 7.63 8.82 10.48
C GLY A 97 8.61 9.11 11.60
N LEU A 98 8.30 8.66 12.82
CA LEU A 98 9.12 8.88 14.01
C LEU A 98 10.44 8.09 13.91
N ASP A 99 10.33 6.79 13.63
CA ASP A 99 11.45 5.86 13.53
C ASP A 99 12.10 5.87 12.14
N ARG A 100 11.47 6.57 11.18
CA ARG A 100 11.89 6.69 9.78
C ARG A 100 12.07 5.33 9.11
N THR A 101 11.08 4.47 9.29
CA THR A 101 11.08 3.11 8.77
C THR A 101 9.98 2.90 7.74
N VAL A 102 10.23 1.95 6.85
CA VAL A 102 9.20 1.32 6.03
C VAL A 102 9.08 -0.11 6.51
N MET A 103 7.85 -0.59 6.71
CA MET A 103 7.61 -1.95 7.18
C MET A 103 6.77 -2.69 6.15
N PHE A 104 7.15 -3.93 5.87
CA PHE A 104 6.33 -4.84 5.09
C PHE A 104 5.89 -6.00 5.98
N THR A 105 4.58 -6.07 6.23
CA THR A 105 3.95 -7.12 7.04
C THR A 105 3.22 -8.09 6.12
N THR A 106 3.33 -9.39 6.35
CA THR A 106 2.59 -10.44 5.63
C THR A 106 2.26 -11.61 6.56
N THR A 107 1.34 -12.48 6.18
CA THR A 107 1.02 -13.69 6.96
C THR A 107 2.12 -14.74 6.87
N THR A 108 2.29 -15.50 7.94
CA THR A 108 3.19 -16.65 7.98
C THR A 108 2.65 -17.69 8.94
N ASN A 109 2.90 -18.97 8.66
CA ASN A 109 2.61 -20.06 9.59
C ASN A 109 3.77 -20.30 10.58
N SER A 110 4.86 -19.54 10.44
CA SER A 110 6.10 -19.76 11.22
C SER A 110 6.12 -19.00 12.55
N THR A 111 5.15 -18.10 12.79
CA THR A 111 5.04 -17.32 14.02
C THR A 111 3.70 -17.57 14.70
N PRO A 112 3.63 -17.59 16.04
CA PRO A 112 2.35 -17.74 16.76
C PRO A 112 1.34 -16.64 16.46
N SER A 113 1.81 -15.43 16.11
CA SER A 113 0.96 -14.30 15.71
C SER A 113 0.29 -14.50 14.34
N GLY A 114 0.78 -15.44 13.53
CA GLY A 114 0.32 -15.65 12.16
C GLY A 114 0.83 -14.60 11.16
N THR A 115 1.69 -13.68 11.60
CA THR A 115 2.27 -12.59 10.78
C THR A 115 3.76 -12.44 11.01
N GLN A 116 4.44 -11.94 9.99
CA GLN A 116 5.84 -11.53 10.02
C GLN A 116 5.98 -10.14 9.42
N THR A 117 6.95 -9.38 9.93
CA THR A 117 7.24 -8.03 9.46
C THR A 117 8.72 -7.85 9.20
N VAL A 118 9.04 -7.32 8.03
CA VAL A 118 10.39 -6.86 7.70
C VAL A 118 10.42 -5.35 7.85
N VAL A 119 11.41 -4.84 8.60
CA VAL A 119 11.59 -3.41 8.84
C VAL A 119 12.79 -2.91 8.03
N PHE A 120 12.54 -1.96 7.15
CA PHE A 120 13.55 -1.27 6.36
C PHE A 120 13.88 0.05 7.06
N THR A 121 15.11 0.18 7.50
CA THR A 121 15.64 1.41 8.09
C THR A 121 16.64 2.03 7.12
N LYS A 122 16.74 3.36 7.14
CA LYS A 122 17.85 4.02 6.46
C LYS A 122 19.10 3.82 7.31
N PRO A 123 20.20 3.22 6.79
CA PRO A 123 21.46 3.21 7.52
C PRO A 123 21.91 4.66 7.78
N PRO A 124 22.54 4.94 8.93
CA PRO A 124 23.06 6.28 9.21
C PRO A 124 23.95 6.74 8.04
N ALA A 125 23.81 8.02 7.66
CA ALA A 125 24.64 8.59 6.61
C ALA A 125 26.11 8.44 7.01
N LYS A 126 26.93 7.88 6.11
CA LYS A 126 28.39 7.86 6.27
C LYS A 126 28.96 9.26 6.11
#